data_AF-A0A171A6R7-F1
#
_entry.id   AF-A0A171A6R7-F1
#
_cell.length_a   1.000
_cell.length_b   1.000
_cell.length_c   1.000
_cell.angle_alpha   90.00
_cell.angle_beta   90.00
_cell.angle_gamma   90.00
#
_symmetry.space_group_name_H-M   'P 1'
#
loop_
_entity.id
_entity.type
_entity.pdbx_description
1 polymer ?
#
loop_
_entity_poly.entity_id
_entity_poly.type
_entity_poly.pdbx_seq_one_letter_code
_entity_poly.pdbx_strand_id
1 'polypeptide(L)'
;MTAMLEELRDMVPLTAEGAAGRFAVQEWTPEGKSRDGVETSWHKDGIRGWIQKFRSGAVRVSFAVWIRDVDESGCFDALDAVYEQGEQALATFLPGIEHSPLTGHLAEAELTATDKDEFIAAREWTLDERVLTAGVVQQDTDLPVMVVVALEEPAPASA
;
A
#
# COMPACT_ATOMS: atom_id res chain seq x y z
N MET A 1 -9.66 3.57 5.61
CA MET A 1 -8.42 3.68 4.81
C MET A 1 -8.59 4.65 3.65
N THR A 2 -9.65 4.61 2.84
CA THR A 2 -9.90 5.60 1.77
C THR A 2 -9.84 7.06 2.25
N ALA A 3 -10.42 7.37 3.42
CA ALA A 3 -10.29 8.68 4.05
C ALA A 3 -8.83 9.08 4.36
N MET A 4 -7.95 8.12 4.69
CA MET A 4 -6.52 8.36 4.84
C MET A 4 -5.88 8.69 3.49
N LEU A 5 -6.21 7.93 2.43
CA LEU A 5 -5.71 8.22 1.08
C LEU A 5 -6.12 9.62 0.58
N GLU A 6 -7.34 10.06 0.89
CA GLU A 6 -7.79 11.43 0.58
C GLU A 6 -6.95 12.49 1.30
N GLU A 7 -6.73 12.33 2.61
CA GLU A 7 -5.89 13.27 3.37
C GLU A 7 -4.42 13.28 2.92
N LEU A 8 -3.91 12.13 2.48
CA LEU A 8 -2.55 12.03 1.95
C LEU A 8 -2.44 12.62 0.54
N ARG A 9 -3.46 12.46 -0.31
CA ARG A 9 -3.55 13.11 -1.63
C ARG A 9 -3.42 14.62 -1.50
N ASP A 10 -4.16 15.22 -0.56
CA ASP A 10 -4.18 16.68 -0.36
C ASP A 10 -2.87 17.24 0.24
N MET A 11 -1.92 16.38 0.62
CA MET A 11 -0.64 16.78 1.17
C MET A 11 0.42 16.91 0.08
N VAL A 12 0.83 18.13 -0.26
CA VAL A 12 1.84 18.40 -1.31
C VAL A 12 3.04 19.16 -0.72
N PRO A 13 4.26 18.56 -0.64
CA PRO A 13 4.60 17.19 -1.01
C PRO A 13 4.17 16.16 0.07
N LEU A 14 4.01 14.89 -0.33
CA LEU A 14 3.86 13.80 0.62
C LEU A 14 5.21 13.53 1.31
N THR A 15 5.26 13.73 2.62
CA THR A 15 6.46 13.49 3.44
C THR A 15 6.22 12.41 4.47
N ALA A 16 7.29 11.78 4.97
CA ALA A 16 7.18 10.76 6.00
C ALA A 16 6.60 11.33 7.30
N GLU A 17 7.06 12.52 7.69
CA GLU A 17 6.60 13.26 8.86
C GLU A 17 5.13 13.68 8.72
N GLY A 18 4.77 14.19 7.54
CA GLY A 18 3.40 14.56 7.22
C GLY A 18 2.46 13.36 7.31
N ALA A 19 2.83 12.24 6.66
CA ALA A 19 2.06 11.00 6.70
C ALA A 19 1.92 10.47 8.12
N ALA A 20 3.00 10.41 8.90
CA ALA A 20 2.98 10.01 10.31
C ALA A 20 2.05 10.89 11.15
N GLY A 21 2.04 12.20 10.89
CA GLY A 21 1.10 13.14 11.50
C GLY A 21 -0.36 12.79 11.20
N ARG A 22 -0.68 12.37 9.96
CA ARG A 22 -2.03 11.94 9.57
C ARG A 22 -2.44 10.63 10.22
N PHE A 23 -1.55 9.65 10.30
CA PHE A 23 -1.77 8.43 11.08
C PHE A 23 -2.15 8.74 12.53
N ALA A 24 -1.39 9.63 13.19
CA ALA A 24 -1.67 10.04 14.56
C ALA A 24 -3.01 10.79 14.71
N VAL A 25 -3.32 11.73 13.81
CA VAL A 25 -4.59 12.49 13.82
C VAL A 25 -5.79 11.57 13.62
N GLN A 26 -5.65 10.55 12.78
CA GLN A 26 -6.68 9.54 12.57
C GLN A 26 -6.65 8.41 13.61
N GLU A 27 -5.97 8.59 14.74
CA GLU A 27 -5.95 7.65 15.87
C GLU A 27 -5.47 6.24 15.49
N TRP A 28 -4.54 6.13 14.54
CA TRP A 28 -3.85 4.87 14.31
C TRP A 28 -2.88 4.59 15.45
N THR A 29 -2.77 3.32 15.83
CA THR A 29 -1.87 2.89 16.89
C THR A 29 -0.45 2.71 16.33
N PRO A 30 0.59 3.37 16.87
CA PRO A 30 1.97 3.16 16.45
C PRO A 30 2.45 1.76 16.87
N GLU A 31 3.20 1.07 16.01
CA GLU A 31 3.77 -0.26 16.32
C GLU A 31 5.22 -0.20 16.83
N GLY A 32 5.78 1.00 17.02
CA GLY A 32 7.06 1.24 17.69
C GLY A 32 8.28 1.07 16.79
N LYS A 33 8.11 1.12 15.46
CA LYS A 33 9.23 1.11 14.52
C LYS A 33 9.47 2.54 14.06
N SER A 34 10.33 3.25 14.79
CA SER A 34 10.77 4.59 14.40
C SER A 34 12.04 4.52 13.54
N ARG A 35 12.08 5.29 12.45
CA ARG A 35 13.28 5.52 11.63
C ARG A 35 13.53 7.02 11.50
N ASP A 36 14.76 7.44 11.77
CA ASP A 36 15.15 8.86 11.76
C ASP A 36 14.23 9.76 12.62
N GLY A 37 13.68 9.20 13.71
CA GLY A 37 12.76 9.89 14.62
C GLY A 37 11.29 9.91 14.19
N VAL A 38 10.93 9.26 13.07
CA VAL A 38 9.56 9.18 12.55
C VAL A 38 9.02 7.76 12.72
N GLU A 39 7.82 7.61 13.29
CA GLU A 39 7.14 6.30 13.35
C GLU A 39 6.71 5.85 11.96
N THR A 40 7.16 4.67 11.55
CA THR A 40 6.95 4.15 10.20
C THR A 40 5.97 2.98 10.13
N SER A 41 5.44 2.52 11.27
CA SER A 41 4.50 1.40 11.33
C SER A 41 3.29 1.71 12.20
N TRP A 42 2.11 1.41 11.67
CA TRP A 42 0.85 1.81 12.26
C TRP A 42 -0.19 0.71 12.10
N HIS A 43 -1.16 0.66 13.00
CA HIS A 43 -2.26 -0.30 12.94
C HIS A 43 -3.59 0.36 13.31
N LYS A 44 -4.66 0.03 12.56
CA LYS A 44 -6.03 0.41 12.87
C LYS A 44 -7.02 -0.55 12.22
N ASP A 45 -8.00 -1.03 12.99
CA ASP A 45 -9.12 -1.85 12.49
C ASP A 45 -8.70 -3.07 11.66
N GLY A 46 -7.59 -3.73 12.03
CA GLY A 46 -7.04 -4.88 11.30
C GLY A 46 -6.23 -4.52 10.06
N ILE A 47 -6.11 -3.23 9.73
CA ILE A 47 -5.27 -2.72 8.65
C ILE A 47 -3.93 -2.32 9.24
N ARG A 48 -2.84 -2.71 8.56
CA ARG A 48 -1.48 -2.27 8.89
C ARG A 48 -1.03 -1.21 7.90
N GLY A 49 -0.44 -0.13 8.39
CA GLY A 49 0.05 0.99 7.61
C GLY A 49 1.57 1.12 7.75
N TRP A 50 2.25 1.44 6.65
CA TRP A 50 3.69 1.69 6.64
C TRP A 50 4.06 2.95 5.88
N ILE A 51 5.15 3.57 6.33
CA ILE A 51 5.78 4.72 5.67
C ILE A 51 7.20 4.32 5.32
N GLN A 52 7.53 4.41 4.04
CA GLN A 52 8.87 4.13 3.53
C GLN A 52 9.43 5.36 2.81
N LYS A 53 10.64 5.77 3.19
CA LYS A 53 11.42 6.78 2.50
C LYS A 53 12.56 6.10 1.74
N PHE A 54 12.60 6.30 0.43
CA PHE A 54 13.65 5.74 -0.42
C PHE A 54 14.88 6.66 -0.46
N ARG A 55 16.04 6.09 -0.80
CA ARG A 55 17.29 6.86 -0.96
C ARG A 55 17.19 7.89 -2.08
N SER A 56 16.33 7.66 -3.07
CA SER A 56 16.04 8.60 -4.16
C SER A 56 15.32 9.87 -3.68
N GLY A 57 14.72 9.85 -2.48
CA GLY A 57 13.85 10.91 -1.98
C GLY A 57 12.36 10.64 -2.17
N ALA A 58 11.99 9.59 -2.92
CA ALA A 58 10.60 9.13 -3.03
C ALA A 58 10.06 8.69 -1.67
N VAL A 59 8.76 8.86 -1.46
CA VAL A 59 8.05 8.46 -0.24
C VAL A 59 6.86 7.60 -0.63
N ARG A 60 6.77 6.40 -0.05
CA ARG A 60 5.65 5.47 -0.21
C ARG A 60 4.94 5.30 1.12
N VAL A 61 3.62 5.46 1.09
CA VAL A 61 2.73 5.09 2.19
C VAL A 61 1.91 3.90 1.74
N SER A 62 1.96 2.79 2.48
CA SER A 62 1.27 1.56 2.12
C SER A 62 0.35 1.05 3.22
N PHE A 63 -0.70 0.33 2.83
CA PHE A 63 -1.70 -0.26 3.71
C PHE A 63 -1.90 -1.73 3.35
N ALA A 64 -1.57 -2.66 4.25
CA ALA A 64 -2.02 -4.04 4.12
C ALA A 64 -3.45 -4.14 4.66
N VAL A 65 -4.41 -4.33 3.75
CA VAL A 65 -5.85 -4.42 4.06
C VAL A 65 -6.32 -5.86 4.23
N TRP A 66 -5.50 -6.82 3.82
CA TRP A 66 -5.70 -8.23 4.01
C TRP A 66 -4.33 -8.90 4.16
N ILE A 67 -4.23 -9.86 5.09
CA ILE A 67 -2.99 -10.58 5.38
C ILE A 67 -3.36 -12.05 5.63
N ARG A 68 -2.65 -12.96 4.99
CA ARG A 68 -2.77 -14.39 5.23
C ARG A 68 -1.39 -15.02 5.35
N ASP A 69 -1.11 -15.58 6.51
CA ASP A 69 0.10 -16.34 6.74
C ASP A 69 0.10 -17.59 5.86
N VAL A 70 1.26 -17.91 5.30
CA VAL A 70 1.50 -19.17 4.60
C VAL A 70 1.92 -20.18 5.66
N ASP A 71 1.22 -21.31 5.74
CA ASP A 71 1.58 -22.38 6.68
C ASP A 71 2.93 -22.99 6.29
N GLU A 72 3.83 -23.16 7.25
CA GLU A 72 5.19 -23.71 7.06
C GLU A 72 5.18 -25.17 6.54
N SER A 73 4.00 -25.79 6.41
CA SER A 73 3.84 -27.17 5.93
C SER A 73 4.27 -27.37 4.47
N GLY A 74 4.56 -26.31 3.72
CA GLY A 74 5.28 -26.36 2.42
C GLY A 74 4.51 -27.05 1.29
N CYS A 75 3.17 -27.14 1.40
CA CYS A 75 2.35 -27.67 0.32
C CYS A 75 2.13 -26.59 -0.74
N PHE A 76 2.71 -26.74 -1.93
CA PHE A 76 2.55 -25.80 -3.05
C PHE A 76 1.08 -25.56 -3.41
N ASP A 77 0.23 -26.60 -3.36
CA ASP A 77 -1.22 -26.47 -3.58
C ASP A 77 -1.90 -25.57 -2.54
N ALA A 78 -1.33 -25.44 -1.34
CA ALA A 78 -1.82 -24.52 -0.32
C ALA A 78 -1.41 -23.06 -0.61
N LEU A 79 -0.29 -22.83 -1.30
CA LEU A 79 0.18 -21.49 -1.64
C LEU A 79 -0.60 -20.90 -2.81
N ASP A 80 -0.84 -21.67 -3.88
CA ASP A 80 -1.67 -21.23 -5.01
C ASP A 80 -3.09 -20.87 -4.52
N ALA A 81 -3.66 -21.66 -3.61
CA ALA A 81 -4.94 -21.35 -3.01
C ALA A 81 -4.93 -20.06 -2.17
N VAL A 82 -3.80 -19.67 -1.56
CA VAL A 82 -3.66 -18.40 -0.84
C VAL A 82 -3.54 -17.23 -1.81
N TYR A 83 -2.87 -17.41 -2.96
CA TYR A 83 -2.83 -16.40 -4.02
C TYR A 83 -4.21 -16.14 -4.60
N GLU A 84 -4.97 -17.18 -4.94
CA GLU A 84 -6.36 -17.06 -5.41
C GLU A 84 -7.24 -16.32 -4.40
N GLN A 85 -7.07 -16.59 -3.11
CA GLN A 85 -7.76 -15.85 -2.04
C GLN A 85 -7.34 -14.38 -1.99
N GLY A 86 -6.05 -14.09 -2.17
CA GLY A 86 -5.53 -12.73 -2.26
C GLY A 86 -6.12 -11.98 -3.44
N GLU A 87 -6.20 -12.60 -4.61
CA GLU A 87 -6.81 -12.02 -5.82
C GLU A 87 -8.31 -11.74 -5.61
N GLN A 88 -9.03 -12.68 -5.00
CA GLN A 88 -10.44 -12.49 -4.66
C GLN A 88 -10.63 -11.36 -3.63
N ALA A 89 -9.75 -11.27 -2.65
CA ALA A 89 -9.76 -10.19 -1.67
C ALA A 89 -9.47 -8.83 -2.34
N LEU A 90 -8.49 -8.78 -3.24
CA LEU A 90 -8.21 -7.59 -4.06
C LEU A 90 -9.43 -7.20 -4.89
N ALA A 91 -10.02 -8.12 -5.65
CA ALA A 91 -11.21 -7.87 -6.49
C ALA A 91 -12.40 -7.36 -5.67
N THR A 92 -12.56 -7.85 -4.44
CA THR A 92 -13.60 -7.37 -3.51
C THR A 92 -13.29 -5.97 -2.97
N PHE A 93 -12.00 -5.65 -2.81
CA PHE A 93 -11.53 -4.40 -2.25
C PHE A 93 -11.51 -3.24 -3.27
N LEU A 94 -11.16 -3.50 -4.54
CA LEU A 94 -11.02 -2.50 -5.61
C LEU A 94 -12.25 -1.57 -5.76
N PRO A 95 -13.50 -2.07 -5.76
CA PRO A 95 -14.68 -1.20 -5.83
C PRO A 95 -14.76 -0.17 -4.69
N GLY A 96 -14.14 -0.44 -3.54
CA GLY A 96 -14.07 0.50 -2.42
C GLY A 96 -13.21 1.73 -2.71
N ILE A 97 -12.16 1.59 -3.53
CA ILE A 97 -11.37 2.72 -4.04
C ILE A 97 -12.12 3.38 -5.20
N GLU A 98 -12.60 2.59 -6.15
CA GLU A 98 -13.21 3.07 -7.40
C GLU A 98 -14.55 3.79 -7.23
N HIS A 99 -15.22 3.60 -6.08
CA HIS A 99 -16.43 4.32 -5.72
C HIS A 99 -16.22 5.30 -4.54
N SER A 100 -14.97 5.55 -4.15
CA SER A 100 -14.65 6.53 -3.11
C SER A 100 -14.65 7.97 -3.66
N PRO A 101 -14.57 8.98 -2.79
CA PRO A 101 -14.32 10.36 -3.24
C PRO A 101 -13.05 10.55 -4.08
N LEU A 102 -12.12 9.58 -4.12
CA LEU A 102 -10.94 9.60 -4.99
C LEU A 102 -11.28 9.39 -6.47
N THR A 103 -12.42 8.80 -6.84
CA THR A 103 -12.74 8.40 -8.22
C THR A 103 -12.57 9.52 -9.24
N GLY A 104 -12.89 10.78 -8.87
CA GLY A 104 -12.71 11.93 -9.75
C GLY A 104 -11.25 12.31 -10.07
N HIS A 105 -10.30 11.72 -9.35
CA HIS A 105 -8.87 11.98 -9.43
C HIS A 105 -8.06 10.77 -9.91
N LEU A 106 -8.71 9.60 -10.03
CA LEU A 106 -8.06 8.38 -10.46
C LEU A 106 -8.09 8.29 -11.99
N ALA A 107 -6.91 8.17 -12.60
CA ALA A 107 -6.75 7.78 -13.99
C ALA A 107 -6.08 6.41 -14.04
N GLU A 108 -6.71 5.42 -14.65
CA GLU A 108 -6.13 4.08 -14.79
C GLU A 108 -4.79 4.14 -15.52
N ALA A 109 -3.79 3.41 -14.99
CA ALA A 109 -2.45 3.32 -15.52
C ALA A 109 -2.09 1.87 -15.83
N GLU A 110 -1.22 1.66 -16.82
CA GLU A 110 -0.71 0.34 -17.13
C GLU A 110 0.38 -0.06 -16.13
N LEU A 111 0.29 -1.27 -15.60
CA LEU A 111 1.35 -1.84 -14.74
C LEU A 111 2.69 -1.86 -15.48
N THR A 112 3.73 -1.40 -14.79
CA THR A 112 5.10 -1.45 -15.31
C THR A 112 5.65 -2.89 -15.25
N ALA A 113 6.82 -3.11 -15.84
CA ALA A 113 7.51 -4.39 -15.70
C ALA A 113 7.86 -4.69 -14.23
N THR A 114 8.26 -3.66 -13.47
CA THR A 114 8.56 -3.79 -12.04
C THR A 114 7.34 -4.23 -11.25
N ASP A 115 6.16 -3.66 -11.52
CA ASP A 115 4.94 -4.03 -10.79
C ASP A 115 4.52 -5.47 -11.10
N LYS A 116 4.73 -5.94 -12.33
CA LYS A 116 4.45 -7.32 -12.72
C LYS A 116 5.41 -8.33 -12.09
N ASP A 117 6.61 -7.89 -11.72
CA ASP A 117 7.57 -8.70 -10.98
C ASP A 117 7.30 -8.67 -9.46
N GLU A 118 6.77 -7.56 -8.93
CA GLU A 118 6.47 -7.38 -7.49
C GLU A 118 5.11 -7.99 -7.08
N PHE A 119 4.09 -7.88 -7.95
CA PHE A 119 2.73 -8.28 -7.62
C PHE A 119 2.28 -9.52 -8.37
N ILE A 120 1.59 -10.40 -7.65
CA ILE A 120 0.90 -11.57 -8.21
C ILE A 120 -0.28 -11.10 -9.09
N ALA A 121 -1.02 -10.11 -8.59
CA ALA A 121 -2.04 -9.39 -9.33
C ALA A 121 -2.11 -7.95 -8.80
N ALA A 122 -2.31 -6.97 -9.69
CA ALA A 122 -2.40 -5.57 -9.27
C ALA A 122 -3.28 -4.74 -10.20
N ARG A 123 -3.70 -3.58 -9.69
CA ARG A 123 -4.28 -2.48 -10.44
C ARG A 123 -3.58 -1.20 -10.05
N GLU A 124 -3.33 -0.34 -11.03
CA GLU A 124 -2.62 0.91 -10.84
C GLU A 124 -3.40 2.10 -11.39
N TRP A 125 -3.27 3.22 -10.71
CA TRP A 125 -3.80 4.50 -11.14
C TRP A 125 -2.76 5.60 -10.94
N THR A 126 -2.81 6.58 -11.82
CA THR A 126 -2.30 7.92 -11.51
C THR A 126 -3.33 8.63 -10.63
N LEU A 127 -2.85 9.23 -9.52
CA LEU A 127 -3.63 10.04 -8.60
C LEU A 127 -2.92 11.39 -8.39
N ASP A 128 -3.41 12.45 -9.05
CA ASP A 128 -2.83 13.81 -8.96
C ASP A 128 -1.28 13.82 -9.03
N GLU A 129 -0.72 13.25 -10.11
CA GLU A 129 0.72 13.10 -10.40
C GLU A 129 1.48 12.04 -9.57
N ARG A 130 0.79 11.34 -8.67
CA ARG A 130 1.32 10.21 -7.90
C ARG A 130 0.89 8.88 -8.48
N VAL A 131 1.55 7.82 -8.03
CA VAL A 131 1.16 6.45 -8.36
C VAL A 131 0.43 5.85 -7.16
N LEU A 132 -0.78 5.33 -7.42
CA LEU A 132 -1.54 4.52 -6.48
C LEU A 132 -1.62 3.10 -7.04
N THR A 133 -1.09 2.14 -6.30
CA THR A 133 -1.10 0.72 -6.70
C THR A 133 -1.85 -0.08 -5.64
N ALA A 134 -2.80 -0.92 -6.06
CA ALA A 134 -3.46 -1.90 -5.22
C ALA A 134 -3.17 -3.30 -5.76
N GLY A 135 -2.54 -4.17 -4.95
CA GLY A 135 -2.10 -5.46 -5.46
C GLY A 135 -1.89 -6.52 -4.38
N VAL A 136 -1.85 -7.76 -4.84
CA VAL A 136 -1.49 -8.95 -4.07
C VAL A 136 0.02 -9.13 -4.14
N VAL A 137 0.68 -9.15 -2.99
CA VAL A 137 2.14 -9.27 -2.89
C VAL A 137 2.53 -10.33 -1.89
N GLN A 138 3.62 -11.03 -2.17
CA GLN A 138 4.36 -11.83 -1.23
C GLN A 138 5.84 -11.44 -1.32
N GLN A 139 6.42 -10.95 -0.23
CA GLN A 139 7.80 -10.45 -0.25
C GLN A 139 8.85 -11.57 -0.32
N ASP A 140 8.53 -12.75 0.24
CA ASP A 140 9.35 -13.95 0.26
C ASP A 140 8.41 -15.16 0.38
N THR A 141 8.81 -16.34 -0.07
CA THR A 141 7.97 -17.56 -0.07
C THR A 141 7.53 -17.98 1.31
N ASP A 142 8.29 -17.62 2.35
CA ASP A 142 7.99 -17.91 3.76
C ASP A 142 7.23 -16.77 4.45
N LEU A 143 6.98 -15.66 3.75
CA LEU A 143 6.26 -14.51 4.28
C LEU A 143 4.77 -14.56 3.93
N PRO A 144 3.92 -13.85 4.70
CA PRO A 144 2.50 -13.80 4.45
C PRO A 144 2.18 -13.19 3.07
N VAL A 145 1.11 -13.68 2.46
CA VAL A 145 0.51 -13.03 1.29
C VAL A 145 -0.37 -11.89 1.77
N MET A 146 -0.26 -10.74 1.11
CA MET A 146 -0.96 -9.52 1.51
C MET A 146 -1.65 -8.87 0.32
N VAL A 147 -2.81 -8.25 0.58
CA VAL A 147 -3.35 -7.22 -0.32
C VAL A 147 -2.88 -5.87 0.21
N VAL A 148 -2.07 -5.19 -0.59
CA VAL A 148 -1.46 -3.90 -0.27
C VAL A 148 -2.01 -2.81 -1.17
N VAL A 149 -2.28 -1.65 -0.58
CA VAL A 149 -2.56 -0.40 -1.30
C VAL A 149 -1.43 0.57 -1.00
N ALA A 150 -0.71 1.02 -2.00
CA ALA A 150 0.46 1.88 -1.87
C ALA A 150 0.27 3.17 -2.65
N LEU A 151 0.44 4.32 -1.98
CA LEU A 151 0.54 5.64 -2.59
C LEU A 151 2.00 6.06 -2.59
N GLU A 152 2.54 6.39 -3.77
CA GLU A 152 3.93 6.79 -3.95
C GLU A 152 4.04 8.22 -4.49
N GLU A 153 4.76 9.05 -3.76
CA GLU A 153 5.28 10.33 -4.23
C GLU A 153 6.64 10.07 -4.89
N PRO A 154 6.80 10.40 -6.18
CA PRO A 154 8.06 10.22 -6.88
C PRO A 154 9.15 11.12 -6.29
N ALA A 155 10.41 10.75 -6.52
CA ALA A 155 11.52 11.62 -6.14
C ALA A 155 11.41 12.97 -6.86
N PRO A 156 11.74 14.09 -6.19
CA PRO A 156 11.76 15.39 -6.84
C PRO A 156 12.69 15.34 -8.06
N ALA A 157 12.23 15.85 -9.21
CA ALA A 157 13.07 15.95 -10.39
C ALA A 157 14.35 16.71 -10.03
N SER A 158 15.51 16.13 -10.35
CA SER A 158 16.78 16.84 -10.15
C SER A 158 16.77 18.10 -11.01
N ALA A 159 16.80 19.26 -10.35
CA ALA A 159 16.84 20.58 -10.99
C ALA A 159 18.20 20.83 -11.68
#